data_AF-A0A957TZ14-F1
#
_entry.id   AF-A0A957TZ14-F1
#
_cell.length_a   1.000
_cell.length_b   1.000
_cell.length_c   1.000
_cell.angle_alpha   90.00
_cell.angle_beta   90.00
_cell.angle_gamma   90.00
#
_symmetry.space_group_name_H-M   'P 1'
#
loop_
_entity.id
_entity.type
_entity.pdbx_description
1 polymer ?
#
loop_
_entity_poly.entity_id
_entity_poly.type
_entity_poly.pdbx_seq_one_letter_code
_entity_poly.pdbx_strand_id
1 'polypeptide(L)'
;MGCSSDARGDVSGDVSGDAGSVAAHSAQDNAESISGPISFPPLPRISVWNKARYRVAQFWTGFTATVTEQELAEVAAQLPSAALALFLRMPVDARRHSINVMQSVLAAGYAQRELLQAALLHDVGKTVADAAGARIGLWQRGPLVLAETFTPGLLARSACDAHDSGWRYAVYVQLNHPRLGADLAAAAGCDSLVCWLIAHHQTQAPPGTNPTAQQLLAALQWADAQH
;
A
#
# COMPACT_ATOMS: atom_id res chain seq x y z
N MET A 1 34.03 -21.23 -34.25
CA MET A 1 33.92 -22.58 -33.66
C MET A 1 32.49 -23.05 -33.80
N GLY A 2 32.24 -24.01 -34.69
CA GLY A 2 30.99 -24.77 -34.69
C GLY A 2 31.13 -26.00 -33.80
N CYS A 3 30.01 -26.47 -33.26
CA CYS A 3 29.82 -27.89 -33.05
C CYS A 3 28.33 -28.19 -33.24
N SER A 4 28.07 -28.89 -34.33
CA SER A 4 26.81 -29.49 -34.72
C SER A 4 26.86 -30.97 -34.32
N SER A 5 25.75 -31.53 -33.86
CA SER A 5 25.40 -32.92 -34.17
C SER A 5 23.97 -33.24 -33.75
N ASP A 6 23.17 -33.55 -34.77
CA ASP A 6 21.87 -34.20 -34.79
C ASP A 6 21.81 -35.53 -34.00
N ALA A 7 20.60 -35.92 -33.58
CA ALA A 7 20.07 -37.25 -33.89
C ALA A 7 18.53 -37.28 -33.78
N ARG A 8 17.92 -37.75 -34.87
CA ARG A 8 16.49 -38.00 -35.08
C ARG A 8 16.03 -39.29 -34.38
N GLY A 9 14.74 -39.35 -34.05
CA GLY A 9 14.01 -40.58 -33.73
C GLY A 9 12.50 -40.34 -33.85
N ASP A 10 11.94 -40.79 -34.96
CA ASP A 10 10.52 -40.77 -35.35
C ASP A 10 9.96 -42.20 -35.17
N VAL A 11 8.80 -42.36 -34.53
CA VAL A 11 7.86 -43.48 -34.76
C VAL A 11 6.43 -43.01 -34.46
N SER A 12 5.60 -43.13 -35.49
CA SER A 12 4.15 -42.99 -35.53
C SER A 12 3.41 -44.08 -34.72
N GLY A 13 2.22 -43.73 -34.24
CA GLY A 13 1.24 -44.68 -33.69
C GLY A 13 -0.12 -44.00 -33.55
N ASP A 14 -0.96 -44.19 -34.58
CA ASP A 14 -2.32 -43.70 -34.75
C ASP A 14 -3.32 -44.81 -34.34
N VAL A 15 -4.29 -44.54 -33.46
CA VAL A 15 -5.57 -45.26 -33.38
C VAL A 15 -6.67 -44.33 -32.85
N SER A 16 -7.77 -44.33 -33.61
CA SER A 16 -9.00 -43.55 -33.50
C SER A 16 -9.88 -43.81 -32.26
N GLY A 17 -10.65 -42.78 -31.91
CA GLY A 17 -12.10 -42.86 -31.72
C GLY A 17 -12.63 -43.14 -30.30
N ASP A 18 -13.30 -42.16 -29.70
CA ASP A 18 -14.76 -42.22 -29.53
C ASP A 18 -15.32 -40.85 -29.12
N ALA A 19 -16.56 -40.61 -29.54
CA ALA A 19 -17.34 -39.40 -29.35
C ALA A 19 -17.86 -39.28 -27.92
N GLY A 20 -17.77 -38.07 -27.36
CA GLY A 20 -18.30 -37.75 -26.04
C GLY A 20 -18.69 -36.28 -25.94
N SER A 21 -19.78 -35.93 -26.61
CA SER A 21 -20.52 -34.67 -26.44
C SER A 21 -21.00 -34.54 -24.99
N VAL A 22 -20.43 -33.63 -24.19
CA VAL A 22 -21.14 -33.03 -23.06
C VAL A 22 -20.65 -31.59 -22.83
N ALA A 23 -21.55 -30.67 -23.19
CA ALA A 23 -21.82 -29.37 -22.58
C ALA A 23 -20.64 -28.46 -22.19
N ALA A 24 -20.50 -27.40 -22.98
CA ALA A 24 -20.13 -26.07 -22.51
C ALA A 24 -20.86 -25.76 -21.19
N HIS A 25 -20.15 -25.88 -20.07
CA HIS A 25 -20.59 -25.33 -18.79
C HIS A 25 -20.00 -23.92 -18.70
N SER A 26 -20.91 -22.98 -18.92
CA SER A 26 -20.80 -21.56 -18.65
C SER A 26 -19.94 -21.27 -17.42
N ALA A 27 -18.84 -20.57 -17.63
CA ALA A 27 -18.12 -19.85 -16.57
C ALA A 27 -18.85 -18.52 -16.27
N GLN A 28 -20.16 -18.62 -16.05
CA GLN A 28 -21.03 -17.58 -15.55
C GLN A 28 -21.80 -18.26 -14.42
N ASP A 29 -21.31 -18.07 -13.20
CA ASP A 29 -22.08 -18.09 -11.95
C ASP A 29 -21.09 -18.09 -10.78
N ASN A 30 -20.80 -16.89 -10.28
CA ASN A 30 -20.51 -16.57 -8.88
C ASN A 30 -20.20 -15.06 -8.73
N ALA A 31 -20.97 -14.22 -9.44
CA ALA A 31 -20.96 -12.77 -9.27
C ALA A 31 -22.35 -12.29 -8.83
N GLU A 32 -23.01 -13.03 -7.93
CA GLU A 32 -24.19 -12.53 -7.22
C GLU A 32 -24.07 -12.93 -5.75
N SER A 33 -23.70 -11.95 -4.91
CA SER A 33 -24.43 -11.63 -3.67
C SER A 33 -23.58 -10.73 -2.77
N ILE A 34 -23.53 -9.43 -3.07
CA ILE A 34 -23.56 -8.33 -2.07
C ILE A 34 -24.32 -7.16 -2.72
N SER A 35 -25.62 -7.35 -2.97
CA SER A 35 -26.51 -6.31 -3.52
C SER A 35 -27.22 -5.57 -2.39
N GLY A 36 -26.52 -4.60 -1.82
CA GLY A 36 -27.07 -3.46 -1.11
C GLY A 36 -26.15 -2.26 -1.37
N PRO A 37 -26.65 -1.01 -1.48
CA PRO A 37 -25.76 0.13 -1.61
C PRO A 37 -24.89 0.22 -0.35
N ILE A 38 -23.59 -0.03 -0.49
CA ILE A 38 -22.62 0.24 0.58
C ILE A 38 -22.71 1.74 0.84
N SER A 39 -23.35 2.10 1.95
CA SER A 39 -23.53 3.50 2.35
C SER A 39 -22.25 3.97 3.04
N PHE A 40 -21.62 4.98 2.47
CA PHE A 40 -20.43 5.60 3.04
C PHE A 40 -20.84 6.81 3.88
N PRO A 41 -20.38 6.91 5.15
CA PRO A 41 -20.61 8.12 5.92
C PRO A 41 -19.89 9.31 5.27
N PRO A 42 -20.46 10.52 5.30
CA PRO A 42 -19.78 11.70 4.79
C PRO A 42 -18.50 11.96 5.59
N LEU A 43 -17.42 12.37 4.91
CA LEU A 43 -16.17 12.73 5.58
C LEU A 43 -16.41 13.91 6.53
N PRO A 44 -15.95 13.83 7.79
CA PRO A 44 -16.14 14.92 8.73
C PRO A 44 -15.29 16.14 8.32
N ARG A 45 -15.85 17.33 8.53
CA ARG A 45 -15.16 18.59 8.22
C ARG A 45 -13.94 18.77 9.12
N ILE A 46 -12.81 19.12 8.53
CA ILE A 46 -11.57 19.43 9.26
C ILE A 46 -11.82 20.65 10.16
N SER A 47 -11.88 20.48 11.48
CA SER A 47 -11.95 21.60 12.43
C SER A 47 -10.60 22.32 12.49
N VAL A 48 -10.59 23.63 12.26
CA VAL A 48 -9.36 24.44 12.09
C VAL A 48 -8.81 24.99 13.43
N TRP A 49 -9.55 24.86 14.53
CA TRP A 49 -9.24 25.55 15.78
C TRP A 49 -8.54 24.63 16.79
N ASN A 50 -7.29 25.01 17.15
CA ASN A 50 -6.26 24.33 17.97
C ASN A 50 -5.15 23.51 17.24
N LYS A 51 -4.89 23.81 15.95
CA LYS A 51 -3.95 23.07 15.09
C LYS A 51 -2.45 23.10 15.44
N ALA A 52 -1.89 24.10 16.11
CA ALA A 52 -0.42 24.12 16.35
C ALA A 52 -0.02 23.44 17.67
N ARG A 53 -0.74 23.73 18.77
CA ARG A 53 -0.44 23.19 20.10
C ARG A 53 -0.83 21.72 20.24
N TYR A 54 -1.94 21.31 19.61
CA TYR A 54 -2.34 19.91 19.57
C TYR A 54 -1.38 19.10 18.68
N ARG A 55 -0.93 19.63 17.54
CA ARG A 55 0.04 18.94 16.67
C ARG A 55 1.43 18.79 17.28
N VAL A 56 1.94 19.79 18.00
CA VAL A 56 3.22 19.66 18.70
C VAL A 56 3.11 18.71 19.89
N ALA A 57 2.01 18.75 20.63
CA ALA A 57 1.76 17.81 21.73
C ALA A 57 1.56 16.37 21.22
N GLN A 58 0.84 16.16 20.11
CA GLN A 58 0.57 14.87 19.48
C GLN A 58 1.81 14.30 18.78
N PHE A 59 2.64 15.16 18.19
CA PHE A 59 3.98 14.80 17.71
C PHE A 59 4.85 14.33 18.89
N TRP A 60 4.87 15.04 20.03
CA TRP A 60 5.67 14.64 21.20
C TRP A 60 5.13 13.42 21.97
N THR A 61 3.82 13.26 22.11
CA THR A 61 3.23 12.04 22.69
C THR A 61 3.33 10.85 21.74
N GLY A 62 3.28 11.05 20.42
CA GLY A 62 3.52 10.03 19.41
C GLY A 62 4.95 9.48 19.40
N PHE A 63 5.95 10.32 19.68
CA PHE A 63 7.36 9.92 19.78
C PHE A 63 7.68 9.03 21.00
N THR A 64 6.76 8.93 21.96
CA THR A 64 6.90 8.09 23.17
C THR A 64 5.79 7.04 23.31
N ALA A 65 4.80 7.04 22.42
CA ALA A 65 3.69 6.10 22.45
C ALA A 65 4.11 4.73 21.90
N THR A 66 4.40 3.80 22.80
CA THR A 66 4.58 2.37 22.51
C THR A 66 3.31 1.81 21.87
N VAL A 67 3.43 0.97 20.85
CA VAL A 67 2.30 0.17 20.33
C VAL A 67 1.91 -0.84 21.41
N THR A 68 0.69 -0.76 21.92
CA THR A 68 0.19 -1.66 22.96
C THR A 68 -0.11 -3.04 22.38
N GLU A 69 -0.11 -4.07 23.23
CA GLU A 69 -0.46 -5.43 22.80
C GLU A 69 -1.89 -5.52 22.27
N GLN A 70 -2.82 -4.75 22.86
CA GLN A 70 -4.21 -4.68 22.39
C GLN A 70 -4.30 -4.10 20.98
N GLU A 71 -3.63 -2.97 20.72
CA GLU A 71 -3.59 -2.37 19.37
C GLU A 71 -2.96 -3.33 18.36
N LEU A 72 -1.92 -4.07 18.76
CA LEU A 72 -1.31 -5.06 17.88
C LEU A 72 -2.26 -6.23 17.58
N ALA A 73 -3.08 -6.65 18.54
CA ALA A 73 -4.11 -7.66 18.31
C ALA A 73 -5.20 -7.16 17.34
N GLU A 74 -5.61 -5.90 17.45
CA GLU A 74 -6.55 -5.27 16.51
C GLU A 74 -5.97 -5.20 15.10
N VAL A 75 -4.70 -4.81 14.97
CA VAL A 75 -3.96 -4.81 13.68
C VAL A 75 -3.87 -6.23 13.10
N ALA A 76 -3.50 -7.22 13.92
CA ALA A 76 -3.37 -8.61 13.50
C ALA A 76 -4.71 -9.19 13.03
N ALA A 77 -5.84 -8.73 13.58
CA ALA A 77 -7.17 -9.14 13.11
C ALA A 77 -7.50 -8.60 11.70
N GLN A 78 -6.89 -7.48 11.28
CA GLN A 78 -7.12 -6.89 9.96
C GLN A 78 -6.20 -7.43 8.87
N LEU A 79 -4.97 -7.80 9.21
CA LEU A 79 -3.95 -8.16 8.23
C LEU A 79 -3.78 -9.68 8.03
N PRO A 80 -3.57 -10.16 6.80
CA PRO A 80 -2.96 -11.48 6.58
C PRO A 80 -1.61 -11.59 7.31
N SER A 81 -1.19 -12.80 7.68
CA SER A 81 0.04 -13.02 8.46
C SER A 81 1.30 -12.45 7.78
N ALA A 82 1.42 -12.59 6.46
CA ALA A 82 2.52 -12.01 5.69
C ALA A 82 2.49 -10.47 5.69
N ALA A 83 1.29 -9.87 5.61
CA ALA A 83 1.13 -8.42 5.64
C ALA A 83 1.37 -7.85 7.06
N LEU A 84 1.01 -8.60 8.10
CA LEU A 84 1.37 -8.27 9.49
C LEU A 84 2.89 -8.25 9.67
N ALA A 85 3.61 -9.20 9.07
CA ALA A 85 5.08 -9.21 9.12
C ALA A 85 5.68 -7.96 8.45
N LEU A 86 5.07 -7.48 7.35
CA LEU A 86 5.45 -6.21 6.73
C LEU A 86 5.20 -5.01 7.66
N PHE A 87 4.01 -4.92 8.24
CA PHE A 87 3.68 -3.88 9.22
C PHE A 87 4.68 -3.86 10.38
N LEU A 88 5.00 -5.03 10.93
CA LEU A 88 5.92 -5.15 12.05
C LEU A 88 7.36 -4.70 11.73
N ARG A 89 7.77 -4.73 10.45
CA ARG A 89 9.08 -4.22 9.98
C ARG A 89 9.12 -2.71 9.85
N MET A 90 7.98 -2.03 9.83
CA MET A 90 7.94 -0.58 9.80
C MET A 90 8.55 0.00 11.10
N PRO A 91 9.25 1.14 11.02
CA PRO A 91 9.67 1.90 12.19
C PRO A 91 8.51 2.16 13.17
N VAL A 92 8.80 2.25 14.47
CA VAL A 92 7.76 2.39 15.51
C VAL A 92 6.88 3.63 15.28
N ASP A 93 7.48 4.75 14.86
CA ASP A 93 6.80 5.98 14.46
C ASP A 93 5.83 5.74 13.30
N ALA A 94 6.27 5.02 12.26
CA ALA A 94 5.42 4.70 11.11
C ALA A 94 4.28 3.73 11.46
N ARG A 95 4.52 2.75 12.35
CA ARG A 95 3.46 1.85 12.85
C ARG A 95 2.42 2.62 13.66
N ARG A 96 2.87 3.50 14.56
CA ARG A 96 1.98 4.36 15.37
C ARG A 96 1.15 5.29 14.49
N HIS A 97 1.77 5.94 13.50
CA HIS A 97 1.06 6.74 12.49
C HIS A 97 -0.04 5.93 11.82
N SER A 98 0.30 4.76 11.29
CA SER A 98 -0.64 3.91 10.54
C SER A 98 -1.81 3.40 11.42
N ILE A 99 -1.56 3.10 12.70
CA ILE A 99 -2.63 2.77 13.67
C ILE A 99 -3.56 3.97 13.89
N ASN A 100 -3.01 5.17 14.06
CA ASN A 100 -3.82 6.38 14.24
C ASN A 100 -4.69 6.67 13.01
N VAL A 101 -4.16 6.47 11.80
CA VAL A 101 -4.93 6.58 10.54
C VAL A 101 -6.07 5.57 10.52
N MET A 102 -5.80 4.29 10.83
CA MET A 102 -6.84 3.26 10.93
C MET A 102 -7.93 3.63 11.95
N GLN A 103 -7.55 4.12 13.13
CA GLN A 103 -8.47 4.55 14.17
C GLN A 103 -9.31 5.76 13.73
N SER A 104 -8.73 6.73 13.02
CA SER A 104 -9.46 7.87 12.45
C SER A 104 -10.50 7.44 11.41
N VAL A 105 -10.15 6.48 10.55
CA VAL A 105 -11.07 5.87 9.58
C VAL A 105 -12.25 5.20 10.30
N LEU A 106 -11.97 4.36 11.30
CA LEU A 106 -12.99 3.69 12.12
C LEU A 106 -13.89 4.70 12.83
N ALA A 107 -13.32 5.73 13.44
CA ALA A 107 -14.05 6.78 14.13
C ALA A 107 -14.95 7.60 13.19
N ALA A 108 -14.59 7.71 11.91
CA ALA A 108 -15.42 8.31 10.87
C ALA A 108 -16.52 7.37 10.34
N GLY A 109 -16.63 6.14 10.86
CA GLY A 109 -17.65 5.17 10.50
C GLY A 109 -17.29 4.28 9.30
N TYR A 110 -16.05 4.32 8.83
CA TYR A 110 -15.58 3.44 7.77
C TYR A 110 -15.04 2.15 8.39
N ALA A 111 -15.61 1.02 7.98
CA ALA A 111 -15.26 -0.31 8.51
C ALA A 111 -14.86 -1.31 7.41
N GLN A 112 -14.69 -0.84 6.16
CA GLN A 112 -14.30 -1.68 5.04
C GLN A 112 -12.89 -2.22 5.29
N ARG A 113 -12.75 -3.55 5.27
CA ARG A 113 -11.51 -4.23 5.63
C ARG A 113 -10.35 -3.78 4.75
N GLU A 114 -10.61 -3.54 3.48
CA GLU A 114 -9.64 -3.10 2.49
C GLU A 114 -9.07 -1.72 2.83
N LEU A 115 -9.92 -0.81 3.33
CA LEU A 115 -9.48 0.51 3.77
C LEU A 115 -8.68 0.45 5.06
N LEU A 116 -9.06 -0.41 6.01
CA LEU A 116 -8.30 -0.61 7.25
C LEU A 116 -6.91 -1.21 6.96
N GLN A 117 -6.84 -2.20 6.08
CA GLN A 117 -5.57 -2.78 5.63
C GLN A 117 -4.70 -1.75 4.90
N ALA A 118 -5.30 -0.95 4.01
CA ALA A 118 -4.58 0.11 3.31
C ALA A 118 -4.07 1.18 4.29
N ALA A 119 -4.88 1.60 5.27
CA ALA A 119 -4.47 2.53 6.32
C ALA A 119 -3.25 2.02 7.10
N LEU A 120 -3.22 0.73 7.43
CA LEU A 120 -2.11 0.10 8.15
C LEU A 120 -0.83 -0.02 7.33
N LEU A 121 -0.93 -0.16 6.01
CA LEU A 121 0.21 -0.50 5.14
C LEU A 121 0.63 0.61 4.17
N HIS A 122 -0.08 1.75 4.09
CA HIS A 122 0.18 2.78 3.07
C HIS A 122 1.64 3.26 3.03
N ASP A 123 2.30 3.25 4.19
CA ASP A 123 3.67 3.70 4.37
C ASP A 123 4.73 2.59 4.34
N VAL A 124 4.34 1.33 4.12
CA VAL A 124 5.25 0.17 4.14
C VAL A 124 6.36 0.29 3.09
N GLY A 125 6.10 0.94 1.96
CA GLY A 125 7.09 1.16 0.90
C GLY A 125 8.31 1.94 1.37
N LYS A 126 8.19 2.77 2.41
CA LYS A 126 9.31 3.52 2.99
C LYS A 126 10.36 2.59 3.61
N THR A 127 9.98 1.36 4.01
CA THR A 127 10.90 0.36 4.56
C THR A 127 11.91 -0.19 3.53
N VAL A 128 11.65 0.00 2.23
CA VAL A 128 12.56 -0.43 1.17
C VAL A 128 13.87 0.35 1.21
N ALA A 129 13.82 1.66 1.50
CA ALA A 129 15.01 2.48 1.68
C ALA A 129 15.82 2.01 2.90
N ASP A 130 15.12 1.64 3.98
CA ASP A 130 15.75 1.14 5.20
C ASP A 130 16.46 -0.19 4.96
N ALA A 131 15.85 -1.11 4.24
CA ALA A 131 16.44 -2.41 3.90
C ALA A 131 17.67 -2.28 3.00
N ALA A 132 17.73 -1.24 2.16
CA ALA A 132 18.86 -0.96 1.28
C ALA A 132 20.00 -0.18 1.99
N GLY A 133 19.89 0.09 3.30
CA GLY A 133 20.87 0.92 4.02
C GLY A 133 20.84 2.40 3.64
N ALA A 134 19.85 2.83 2.86
CA ALA A 134 19.65 4.20 2.38
C ALA A 134 18.67 4.96 3.30
N ARG A 135 18.75 4.73 4.62
CA ARG A 135 17.86 5.35 5.60
C ARG A 135 17.97 6.87 5.53
N ILE A 136 16.84 7.53 5.30
CA ILE A 136 16.73 8.98 5.45
C ILE A 136 16.58 9.27 6.94
N GLY A 137 17.65 9.76 7.55
CA GLY A 137 17.61 10.16 8.96
C GLY A 137 16.52 11.20 9.21
N LEU A 138 16.00 11.28 10.43
CA LEU A 138 14.99 12.28 10.84
C LEU A 138 15.41 13.72 10.47
N TRP A 139 16.71 14.02 10.55
CA TRP A 139 17.29 15.31 10.17
C TRP A 139 17.33 15.56 8.65
N GLN A 140 17.30 14.50 7.84
CA GLN A 140 17.28 14.57 6.37
C GLN A 140 15.85 14.60 5.81
N ARG A 141 14.85 14.17 6.58
CA ARG A 141 13.43 14.29 6.23
C ARG A 141 12.99 15.74 6.07
N GLY A 142 13.42 16.63 6.96
CA GLY A 142 13.10 18.07 6.86
C GLY A 142 13.56 18.72 5.54
N PRO A 143 14.85 18.62 5.18
CA PRO A 143 15.36 19.08 3.89
C PRO A 143 14.72 18.42 2.68
N LEU A 144 14.38 17.12 2.76
CA LEU A 144 13.73 16.39 1.67
C LEU A 144 12.32 16.90 1.39
N VAL A 145 11.50 17.08 2.42
CA VAL A 145 10.15 17.66 2.31
C VAL A 145 10.21 19.10 1.77
N LEU A 146 11.22 19.86 2.19
CA LEU A 146 11.47 21.19 1.63
C LEU A 146 11.82 21.11 0.13
N ALA A 147 12.71 20.18 -0.26
CA ALA A 147 13.10 19.99 -1.65
C ALA A 147 11.95 19.50 -2.54
N GLU A 148 11.07 18.63 -2.04
CA GLU A 148 9.83 18.23 -2.73
C GLU A 148 8.93 19.44 -3.02
N THR A 149 8.90 20.41 -2.09
CA THR A 149 8.06 21.60 -2.22
C THR A 149 8.68 22.66 -3.14
N PHE A 150 9.97 22.94 -3.00
CA PHE A 150 10.63 24.06 -3.69
C PHE A 150 11.33 23.66 -4.99
N THR A 151 11.81 22.42 -5.11
CA THR A 151 12.59 21.96 -6.26
C THR A 151 12.23 20.53 -6.71
N PRO A 152 10.93 20.21 -6.92
CA PRO A 152 10.48 18.85 -7.23
C PRO A 152 11.15 18.27 -8.48
N GLY A 153 11.36 19.08 -9.52
CA GLY A 153 12.02 18.64 -10.75
C GLY A 153 13.50 18.31 -10.58
N LEU A 154 14.21 18.96 -9.64
CA LEU A 154 15.61 18.65 -9.36
C LEU A 154 15.73 17.37 -8.52
N LEU A 155 14.80 17.17 -7.59
CA LEU A 155 14.71 15.97 -6.77
C LEU A 155 14.37 14.74 -7.61
N ALA A 156 13.41 14.86 -8.55
CA ALA A 156 13.08 13.78 -9.48
C ALA A 156 14.28 13.38 -10.36
N ARG A 157 15.10 14.36 -10.78
CA ARG A 157 16.33 14.09 -11.57
C ARG A 157 17.46 13.45 -10.77
N SER A 158 17.45 13.61 -9.44
CA SER A 158 18.47 13.00 -8.58
C SER A 158 18.11 11.57 -8.16
N ALA A 159 16.84 11.16 -8.24
CA ALA A 159 16.41 9.79 -8.02
C ALA A 159 17.20 8.78 -8.87
N CYS A 160 17.58 7.65 -8.25
CA CYS A 160 18.24 6.54 -8.93
C CYS A 160 17.71 5.21 -8.37
N ASP A 161 17.28 4.30 -9.23
CA ASP A 161 16.74 2.97 -8.85
C ASP A 161 17.85 1.96 -8.49
N ALA A 162 19.12 2.34 -8.59
CA ALA A 162 20.23 1.48 -8.19
C ALA A 162 20.42 1.52 -6.66
N HIS A 163 20.28 0.36 -6.02
CA HIS A 163 20.34 0.19 -4.55
C HIS A 163 21.64 0.70 -3.91
N ASP A 164 22.74 0.72 -4.65
CA ASP A 164 24.06 1.21 -4.22
C ASP A 164 24.21 2.74 -4.33
N SER A 165 23.20 3.45 -4.84
CA SER A 165 23.23 4.90 -5.06
C SER A 165 22.93 5.73 -3.80
N GLY A 166 22.91 5.10 -2.62
CA GLY A 166 22.80 5.76 -1.31
C GLY A 166 21.59 6.71 -1.22
N TRP A 167 21.84 7.99 -0.95
CA TRP A 167 20.75 8.98 -0.78
C TRP A 167 19.88 9.15 -2.05
N ARG A 168 20.42 8.91 -3.25
CA ARG A 168 19.66 8.99 -4.50
C ARG A 168 18.65 7.85 -4.62
N TYR A 169 19.01 6.69 -4.08
CA TYR A 169 18.09 5.57 -3.92
C TYR A 169 17.01 5.88 -2.88
N ALA A 170 17.38 6.54 -1.79
CA ALA A 170 16.43 7.00 -0.79
C ALA A 170 15.39 7.97 -1.38
N VAL A 171 15.81 8.90 -2.24
CA VAL A 171 14.92 9.79 -3.00
C VAL A 171 14.03 8.99 -3.96
N TYR A 172 14.58 8.03 -4.68
CA TYR A 172 13.79 7.15 -5.55
C TYR A 172 12.70 6.40 -4.77
N VAL A 173 13.04 5.79 -3.64
CA VAL A 173 12.08 5.11 -2.77
C VAL A 173 11.07 6.11 -2.22
N GLN A 174 11.48 7.30 -1.77
CA GLN A 174 10.54 8.32 -1.30
C GLN A 174 9.52 8.71 -2.38
N LEU A 175 9.91 8.85 -3.64
CA LEU A 175 8.98 9.17 -4.72
C LEU A 175 8.11 7.98 -5.13
N ASN A 176 8.59 6.76 -4.94
CA ASN A 176 7.92 5.54 -5.40
C ASN A 176 7.33 4.70 -4.26
N HIS A 177 7.38 5.14 -3.01
CA HIS A 177 6.91 4.37 -1.87
C HIS A 177 5.44 3.96 -1.95
N PRO A 178 4.51 4.72 -2.59
CA PRO A 178 3.14 4.25 -2.78
C PRO A 178 3.13 2.98 -3.67
N ARG A 179 3.85 3.01 -4.79
CA ARG A 179 3.95 1.87 -5.72
C ARG A 179 4.69 0.70 -5.08
N LEU A 180 5.85 0.94 -4.49
CA LEU A 180 6.65 -0.09 -3.80
C LEU A 180 5.87 -0.72 -2.63
N GLY A 181 5.09 0.08 -1.91
CA GLY A 181 4.22 -0.40 -0.84
C GLY A 181 3.10 -1.29 -1.37
N ALA A 182 2.49 -0.92 -2.50
CA ALA A 182 1.48 -1.75 -3.16
C ALA A 182 2.06 -3.08 -3.65
N ASP A 183 3.27 -3.06 -4.23
CA ASP A 183 3.96 -4.28 -4.68
C ASP A 183 4.24 -5.23 -3.49
N LEU A 184 4.68 -4.67 -2.35
CA LEU A 184 4.88 -5.43 -1.10
C LEU A 184 3.56 -6.00 -0.56
N ALA A 185 2.49 -5.21 -0.55
CA ALA A 185 1.17 -5.65 -0.09
C ALA A 185 0.61 -6.77 -0.98
N ALA A 186 0.75 -6.65 -2.30
CA ALA A 186 0.35 -7.68 -3.25
C ALA A 186 1.13 -8.99 -3.00
N ALA A 187 2.46 -8.91 -2.83
CA ALA A 187 3.30 -10.06 -2.51
C ALA A 187 2.95 -10.71 -1.16
N ALA A 188 2.38 -9.94 -0.23
CA ALA A 188 1.88 -10.41 1.06
C ALA A 188 0.43 -10.93 1.02
N GLY A 189 -0.20 -10.99 -0.15
CA GLY A 189 -1.54 -11.54 -0.35
C GLY A 189 -2.69 -10.58 -0.02
N CYS A 190 -2.45 -9.25 -0.03
CA CYS A 190 -3.51 -8.26 0.08
C CYS A 190 -4.36 -8.20 -1.21
N ASP A 191 -5.63 -7.80 -1.05
CA ASP A 191 -6.55 -7.64 -2.17
C ASP A 191 -6.09 -6.53 -3.15
N SER A 192 -6.51 -6.65 -4.41
CA SER A 192 -6.27 -5.65 -5.46
C SER A 192 -6.70 -4.23 -5.07
N LEU A 193 -7.81 -4.06 -4.35
CA LEU A 193 -8.29 -2.77 -3.87
C LEU A 193 -7.36 -2.18 -2.80
N VAL A 194 -6.84 -3.00 -1.89
CA VAL A 194 -5.85 -2.58 -0.88
C VAL A 194 -4.59 -2.07 -1.57
N CYS A 195 -4.08 -2.85 -2.52
CA CYS A 195 -2.89 -2.48 -3.30
C CYS A 195 -3.13 -1.18 -4.07
N TRP A 196 -4.31 -1.02 -4.68
CA TRP A 196 -4.67 0.20 -5.39
C TRP A 196 -4.76 1.41 -4.46
N LEU A 197 -5.37 1.28 -3.28
CA LEU A 197 -5.45 2.35 -2.28
C LEU A 197 -4.05 2.78 -1.83
N ILE A 198 -3.16 1.82 -1.55
CA ILE A 198 -1.76 2.09 -1.18
C ILE A 198 -1.02 2.78 -2.34
N ALA A 199 -1.17 2.32 -3.58
CA ALA A 199 -0.51 2.93 -4.73
C ALA A 199 -0.92 4.39 -4.98
N HIS A 200 -2.14 4.76 -4.61
CA HIS A 200 -2.74 6.06 -4.94
C HIS A 200 -2.93 6.98 -3.74
N HIS A 201 -2.50 6.60 -2.52
CA HIS A 201 -2.77 7.39 -1.31
C HIS A 201 -2.26 8.83 -1.38
N GLN A 202 -1.22 9.13 -2.17
CA GLN A 202 -0.73 10.50 -2.38
C GLN A 202 -1.23 11.18 -3.67
N THR A 203 -2.07 10.50 -4.45
CA THR A 203 -2.55 10.98 -5.75
C THR A 203 -3.85 11.78 -5.58
N GLN A 204 -3.85 13.05 -6.01
CA GLN A 204 -5.04 13.92 -5.89
C GLN A 204 -6.19 13.54 -6.84
N ALA A 205 -5.88 13.01 -8.01
CA ALA A 205 -6.86 12.64 -9.03
C ALA A 205 -6.46 11.30 -9.68
N PRO A 206 -6.68 10.16 -8.98
CA PRO A 206 -6.30 8.87 -9.52
C PRO A 206 -7.18 8.50 -10.72
N PRO A 207 -6.61 7.86 -11.77
CA PRO A 207 -7.36 7.55 -12.98
C PRO A 207 -8.34 6.37 -12.80
N GLY A 208 -9.52 6.49 -13.40
CA GLY A 208 -10.25 5.35 -13.99
C GLY A 208 -10.84 4.29 -13.07
N THR A 209 -11.19 4.60 -11.82
CA THR A 209 -11.77 3.62 -10.89
C THR A 209 -13.23 3.86 -10.57
N ASN A 210 -13.89 2.83 -10.01
CA ASN A 210 -15.28 2.92 -9.59
C ASN A 210 -15.46 3.96 -8.46
N PRO A 211 -16.66 4.54 -8.29
CA PRO A 211 -16.91 5.56 -7.26
C PRO A 211 -16.59 5.12 -5.83
N THR A 212 -16.77 3.83 -5.54
CA THR A 212 -16.49 3.22 -4.23
C THR A 212 -15.01 3.30 -3.86
N ALA A 213 -14.11 2.90 -4.76
CA ALA A 213 -12.67 2.98 -4.53
C ALA A 213 -12.19 4.42 -4.35
N GLN A 214 -12.78 5.36 -5.09
CA GLN A 214 -12.48 6.79 -4.93
C GLN A 214 -12.91 7.32 -3.56
N GLN A 215 -14.08 6.89 -3.04
CA GLN A 215 -14.54 7.26 -1.71
C GLN A 215 -13.63 6.69 -0.61
N LEU A 216 -13.24 5.42 -0.73
CA LEU A 216 -12.29 4.81 0.20
C LEU A 216 -10.93 5.50 0.17
N LEU A 217 -10.43 5.88 -1.01
CA LEU A 217 -9.20 6.64 -1.13
C LEU A 217 -9.31 8.02 -0.49
N ALA A 218 -10.42 8.73 -0.71
CA ALA A 218 -10.66 10.02 -0.08
C ALA A 218 -10.70 9.90 1.46
N ALA A 219 -11.28 8.82 1.98
CA ALA A 219 -11.28 8.53 3.41
C ALA A 219 -9.86 8.23 3.95
N LEU A 220 -9.07 7.45 3.21
CA LEU A 220 -7.66 7.19 3.53
C LEU A 220 -6.85 8.49 3.59
N GLN A 221 -6.96 9.33 2.56
CA GLN A 221 -6.27 10.61 2.46
C GLN A 221 -6.69 11.59 3.56
N TRP A 222 -7.99 11.64 3.87
CA TRP A 222 -8.51 12.45 4.96
C TRP A 222 -7.98 12.01 6.32
N ALA A 223 -7.88 10.70 6.56
CA ALA A 223 -7.35 10.15 7.81
C ALA A 223 -5.84 10.39 7.93
N ASP A 224 -5.09 10.19 6.84
CA ASP A 224 -3.65 10.43 6.78
C ASP A 224 -3.32 11.91 7.06
N ALA A 225 -4.05 12.86 6.45
CA ALA A 225 -3.82 14.29 6.64
C ALA A 225 -4.09 14.83 8.07
N GLN A 226 -4.64 14.00 8.96
CA GLN A 226 -4.87 14.35 10.37
C GLN A 226 -3.67 14.09 11.28
N HIS A 227 -2.75 13.22 10.88
CA HIS A 227 -1.59 12.80 11.66
C HIS A 227 -0.28 13.22 10.98
#